data_AF-A0A708J9J7-F1
#
_entry.id   AF-A0A708J9J7-F1
#
_cell.length_a   1.000
_cell.length_b   1.000
_cell.length_c   1.000
_cell.angle_alpha   90.00
_cell.angle_beta   90.00
_cell.angle_gamma   90.00
#
_symmetry.space_group_name_H-M   'P 1'
#
loop_
_entity.id
_entity.type
_entity.pdbx_description
1 polymer ?
#
loop_
_entity_poly.entity_id
_entity_poly.type
_entity_poly.pdbx_seq_one_letter_code
_entity_poly.pdbx_strand_id
1 'polypeptide(L)'
;MKSGRFIGVMSGTSLDGVDVVLAAIDETMVAQQASLTWPIPVHLKKGILDICQGQPLTLSQLGQLDTQLGRLFAQAVNALLAQQRLQPRDIVAIGCHGQTVWHEPTGEAPHTLQIGDNNHIVAHTGITVVGDFRRRDIALGGQGAPLVPAFHHALLGHPTEKRMVLNIGGIANLSLLFPGQAVRGYDTGPGNMLMDAWIWRQCAQPYDKDAAWAKEGQVILPLLQKMLRDPYFAASAPKSTGREYFNYGWLERHLAAFPGADARDVQATLAELTAVSIAQQVLL
;
A
#
# COMPACT_ATOMS: atom_id res chain seq x y z
N MET A 1 -11.20 -7.00 24.73
CA MET A 1 -10.95 -7.57 23.37
C MET A 1 -10.80 -9.08 23.50
N LYS A 2 -11.12 -9.91 22.49
CA LYS A 2 -10.84 -11.36 22.59
C LYS A 2 -9.33 -11.57 22.41
N SER A 3 -8.62 -11.86 23.50
CA SER A 3 -7.20 -12.17 23.46
C SER A 3 -6.94 -13.46 22.68
N GLY A 4 -5.90 -13.48 21.86
CA GLY A 4 -5.52 -14.67 21.11
C GLY A 4 -4.59 -14.40 19.95
N ARG A 5 -4.42 -15.41 19.09
CA ARG A 5 -3.61 -15.30 17.88
C ARG A 5 -4.47 -14.90 16.69
N PHE A 6 -3.98 -13.93 15.94
CA PHE A 6 -4.58 -13.46 14.70
C PHE A 6 -3.55 -13.58 13.59
N ILE A 7 -4.03 -13.78 12.37
CA ILE A 7 -3.19 -13.73 11.18
C ILE A 7 -3.57 -12.50 10.36
N GLY A 8 -2.60 -11.64 10.05
CA GLY A 8 -2.76 -10.56 9.07
C GLY A 8 -2.29 -11.03 7.69
N VAL A 9 -3.03 -10.71 6.63
CA VAL A 9 -2.65 -10.96 5.23
C VAL A 9 -2.69 -9.64 4.47
N MET A 10 -1.58 -9.29 3.82
CA MET A 10 -1.46 -8.09 3.02
C MET A 10 -0.68 -8.37 1.73
N SER A 11 -1.19 -7.88 0.61
CA SER A 11 -0.45 -7.78 -0.65
C SER A 11 -0.42 -6.31 -1.06
N GLY A 12 0.76 -5.70 -0.90
CA GLY A 12 0.97 -4.28 -1.18
C GLY A 12 0.85 -3.96 -2.67
N THR A 13 0.79 -2.67 -3.00
CA THR A 13 0.70 -2.23 -4.40
C THR A 13 1.96 -2.53 -5.22
N SER A 14 3.11 -2.83 -4.59
CA SER A 14 4.35 -3.21 -5.27
C SER A 14 4.34 -4.66 -5.81
N LEU A 15 3.43 -5.52 -5.33
CA LEU A 15 3.29 -6.92 -5.76
C LEU A 15 4.59 -7.73 -5.62
N ASP A 16 5.36 -7.49 -4.56
CA ASP A 16 6.61 -8.21 -4.28
C ASP A 16 6.35 -9.58 -3.65
N GLY A 17 5.22 -9.72 -2.96
CA GLY A 17 4.81 -10.94 -2.28
C GLY A 17 3.50 -10.74 -1.52
N VAL A 18 3.01 -11.84 -0.95
CA VAL A 18 1.92 -11.85 0.04
C VAL A 18 2.55 -11.93 1.42
N ASP A 19 2.48 -10.85 2.18
CA ASP A 19 2.93 -10.82 3.56
C ASP A 19 1.86 -11.39 4.47
N VAL A 20 2.25 -12.40 5.24
CA VAL A 20 1.42 -12.99 6.30
C VAL A 20 2.13 -12.87 7.64
N VAL A 21 1.42 -12.37 8.64
CA VAL A 21 1.94 -12.14 10.00
C VAL A 21 1.07 -12.85 11.01
N LEU A 22 1.69 -13.63 11.89
CA LEU A 22 1.05 -14.16 13.09
C LEU A 22 1.31 -13.17 14.23
N ALA A 23 0.24 -12.64 14.82
CA ALA A 23 0.30 -11.73 15.96
C ALA A 23 -0.49 -12.29 17.15
N ALA A 24 0.10 -12.21 18.34
CA ALA A 24 -0.65 -12.30 19.58
C ALA A 24 -1.21 -10.92 19.91
N ILE A 25 -2.52 -10.84 20.13
CA ILE A 25 -3.21 -9.60 20.44
C ILE A 25 -4.01 -9.81 21.72
N ASP A 26 -3.86 -8.90 22.68
CA ASP A 26 -4.71 -8.79 23.86
C ASP A 26 -5.18 -7.34 24.05
N GLU A 27 -5.70 -6.98 25.22
CA GLU A 27 -6.25 -5.65 25.50
C GLU A 27 -5.18 -4.54 25.56
N THR A 28 -3.91 -4.93 25.74
CA THR A 28 -2.79 -4.03 26.04
C THR A 28 -1.61 -4.21 25.08
N MET A 29 -1.59 -5.30 24.30
CA MET A 29 -0.42 -5.72 23.54
C MET A 29 -0.79 -6.19 22.14
N VAL A 30 0.07 -5.85 21.19
CA VAL A 30 0.22 -6.53 19.90
C VAL A 30 1.67 -6.98 19.78
N ALA A 31 1.91 -8.29 19.74
CA ALA A 31 3.23 -8.86 19.53
C ALA A 31 3.25 -9.75 18.30
N GLN A 32 4.10 -9.40 17.33
CA GLN A 32 4.43 -10.29 16.22
C GLN A 32 5.14 -11.54 16.75
N GLN A 33 4.60 -12.71 16.42
CA GLN A 33 5.18 -14.01 16.77
C GLN A 33 5.95 -14.62 15.59
N ALA A 34 5.44 -14.44 14.37
CA ALA A 34 6.06 -14.93 13.15
C ALA A 34 5.59 -14.13 11.94
N SER A 35 6.37 -14.17 10.87
CA SER A 35 5.98 -13.62 9.57
C SER A 35 6.53 -14.51 8.44
N LEU A 36 5.88 -14.42 7.30
CA LEU A 36 6.28 -15.09 6.06
C LEU A 36 5.86 -14.21 4.89
N THR A 37 6.76 -14.02 3.92
CA THR A 37 6.43 -13.43 2.62
C THR A 37 6.33 -14.55 1.61
N TRP A 38 5.15 -14.73 1.02
CA TRP A 38 4.88 -15.79 0.05
C TRP A 38 4.94 -15.25 -1.38
N PRO A 39 5.64 -15.91 -2.31
CA PRO A 39 5.84 -15.38 -3.66
C PRO A 39 4.53 -15.34 -4.45
N ILE A 40 4.32 -14.25 -5.22
CA ILE A 40 3.21 -14.14 -6.17
C ILE A 40 3.67 -14.72 -7.52
N PRO A 41 2.98 -15.73 -8.08
CA PRO A 41 3.27 -16.25 -9.41
C PRO A 41 3.24 -15.15 -10.48
N VAL A 42 4.20 -15.19 -11.41
CA VAL A 42 4.39 -14.16 -12.46
C VAL A 42 3.10 -13.87 -13.24
N HIS A 43 2.31 -14.90 -13.56
CA HIS A 43 1.05 -14.73 -14.30
C HIS A 43 -0.01 -13.96 -13.51
N LEU A 44 -0.11 -14.17 -12.18
CA LEU A 44 -1.01 -13.41 -11.32
C LEU A 44 -0.54 -11.97 -11.18
N LYS A 45 0.77 -11.77 -10.95
CA LYS A 45 1.38 -10.43 -10.89
C LYS A 45 1.07 -9.64 -12.17
N LYS A 46 1.23 -10.26 -13.33
CA LYS A 46 0.89 -9.64 -14.62
C LYS A 46 -0.60 -9.28 -14.70
N GLY A 47 -1.50 -10.21 -14.41
CA GLY A 47 -2.95 -9.96 -14.47
C GLY A 47 -3.38 -8.80 -13.56
N ILE A 48 -2.82 -8.69 -12.35
CA ILE A 48 -3.11 -7.58 -11.43
C ILE A 48 -2.58 -6.26 -11.99
N LEU A 49 -1.35 -6.25 -12.52
CA LEU A 49 -0.75 -5.04 -13.12
C LEU A 49 -1.56 -4.56 -14.32
N ASP A 50 -2.01 -5.46 -15.18
CA ASP A 50 -2.83 -5.13 -16.35
C ASP A 50 -4.12 -4.42 -15.92
N ILE A 51 -4.82 -4.91 -14.89
CA ILE A 51 -6.01 -4.26 -14.32
C ILE A 51 -5.68 -2.87 -13.79
N CYS A 52 -4.65 -2.76 -12.95
CA CYS A 52 -4.25 -1.48 -12.36
C CYS A 52 -3.78 -0.43 -13.40
N GLN A 53 -3.40 -0.87 -14.61
CA GLN A 53 -3.03 -0.01 -15.74
C GLN A 53 -4.21 0.32 -16.66
N GLY A 54 -5.43 -0.11 -16.30
CA GLY A 54 -6.64 0.17 -17.08
C GLY A 54 -6.74 -0.66 -18.36
N GLN A 55 -6.06 -1.80 -18.45
CA GLN A 55 -6.22 -2.69 -19.59
C GLN A 55 -7.64 -3.29 -19.62
N PRO A 56 -8.23 -3.50 -20.81
CA PRO A 56 -9.54 -4.13 -20.93
C PRO A 56 -9.58 -5.52 -20.26
N LEU A 57 -10.64 -5.77 -19.51
CA LEU A 57 -10.84 -6.97 -18.72
C LEU A 57 -12.31 -7.40 -18.80
N THR A 58 -12.55 -8.71 -18.93
CA THR A 58 -13.89 -9.28 -18.78
C THR A 58 -14.20 -9.60 -17.32
N LEU A 59 -15.48 -9.59 -16.93
CA LEU A 59 -15.89 -9.99 -15.58
C LEU A 59 -15.44 -11.43 -15.23
N SER A 60 -15.37 -12.32 -16.23
CA SER A 60 -14.86 -13.69 -16.03
C SER A 60 -13.38 -13.69 -15.62
N GLN A 61 -12.54 -12.89 -16.28
CA GLN A 61 -11.12 -12.76 -15.93
C GLN A 61 -10.93 -12.12 -14.56
N LEU A 62 -11.74 -11.13 -14.20
CA LEU A 62 -11.72 -10.54 -12.85
C LEU A 62 -12.02 -11.60 -11.78
N GLY A 63 -13.10 -12.36 -11.95
CA GLY A 63 -13.48 -13.43 -11.02
C GLY A 63 -12.45 -14.55 -10.92
N GLN A 64 -11.78 -14.90 -12.03
CA GLN A 64 -10.68 -15.86 -12.03
C GLN A 64 -9.49 -15.35 -11.20
N LEU A 65 -9.07 -14.10 -11.38
CA LEU A 65 -7.98 -13.50 -10.62
C LEU A 65 -8.32 -13.38 -9.13
N ASP A 66 -9.53 -12.96 -8.80
CA ASP A 66 -10.04 -12.88 -7.43
C ASP A 66 -9.99 -14.23 -6.71
N THR A 67 -10.45 -15.30 -7.38
CA THR A 67 -10.39 -16.68 -6.88
C THR A 67 -8.95 -17.17 -6.73
N GLN A 68 -8.11 -16.95 -7.74
CA GLN A 68 -6.71 -17.39 -7.73
C GLN A 68 -5.92 -16.71 -6.60
N LEU A 69 -6.17 -15.42 -6.34
CA LEU A 69 -5.59 -14.69 -5.22
C LEU A 69 -6.09 -15.21 -3.87
N GLY A 70 -7.39 -15.47 -3.71
CA GLY A 70 -7.91 -16.07 -2.48
C GLY A 70 -7.23 -17.40 -2.14
N ARG A 71 -6.98 -18.24 -3.15
CA ARG A 71 -6.22 -19.50 -2.99
C ARG A 71 -4.75 -19.26 -2.66
N LEU A 72 -4.09 -18.28 -3.30
CA LEU A 72 -2.70 -17.92 -3.00
C LEU A 72 -2.56 -17.42 -1.56
N PHE A 73 -3.49 -16.59 -1.09
CA PHE A 73 -3.52 -16.11 0.29
C PHE A 73 -3.72 -17.25 1.28
N ALA A 74 -4.61 -18.21 0.97
CA ALA A 74 -4.77 -19.41 1.79
C ALA A 74 -3.48 -20.26 1.84
N GLN A 75 -2.76 -20.39 0.72
CA GLN A 75 -1.47 -21.09 0.68
C GLN A 75 -0.44 -20.41 1.60
N ALA A 76 -0.35 -19.08 1.54
CA ALA A 76 0.56 -18.31 2.40
C ALA A 76 0.22 -18.52 3.89
N VAL A 77 -1.06 -18.46 4.25
CA VAL A 77 -1.53 -18.72 5.63
C VAL A 77 -1.18 -20.14 6.08
N ASN A 78 -1.48 -21.16 5.25
CA ASN A 78 -1.20 -22.55 5.60
C ASN A 78 0.30 -22.83 5.70
N ALA A 79 1.13 -22.18 4.88
CA ALA A 79 2.59 -22.25 4.98
C ALA A 79 3.09 -21.67 6.31
N LEU A 80 2.56 -20.51 6.73
CA LEU A 80 2.87 -19.93 8.04
C LEU A 80 2.44 -20.85 9.20
N LEU A 81 1.24 -21.43 9.14
CA LEU A 81 0.76 -22.38 10.16
C LEU A 81 1.65 -23.61 10.25
N ALA A 82 2.04 -24.20 9.12
CA ALA A 82 2.93 -25.34 9.07
C ALA A 82 4.31 -25.01 9.65
N GLN A 83 4.88 -23.85 9.29
CA GLN A 83 6.16 -23.37 9.83
C GLN A 83 6.11 -23.22 11.36
N GLN A 84 4.99 -22.73 11.89
CA GLN A 84 4.80 -22.52 13.34
C GLN A 84 4.22 -23.74 14.07
N ARG A 85 3.95 -24.84 13.34
CA ARG A 85 3.30 -26.06 13.87
C ARG A 85 1.97 -25.77 14.58
N LEU A 86 1.22 -24.80 14.08
CA LEU A 86 -0.09 -24.40 14.59
C LEU A 86 -1.20 -25.05 13.78
N GLN A 87 -2.34 -25.24 14.43
CA GLN A 87 -3.58 -25.72 13.82
C GLN A 87 -4.56 -24.55 13.62
N PRO A 88 -5.51 -24.65 12.67
CA PRO A 88 -6.53 -23.63 12.46
C PRO A 88 -7.26 -23.18 13.74
N ARG A 89 -7.56 -24.12 14.63
CA ARG A 89 -8.22 -23.86 15.93
C ARG A 89 -7.41 -22.97 16.89
N ASP A 90 -6.12 -22.82 16.66
CA ASP A 90 -5.23 -21.98 17.48
C ASP A 90 -5.31 -20.49 17.07
N ILE A 91 -6.00 -20.19 15.96
CA ILE A 91 -6.16 -18.85 15.39
C ILE A 91 -7.59 -18.37 15.60
N VAL A 92 -7.74 -17.15 16.11
CA VAL A 92 -9.03 -16.51 16.35
C VAL A 92 -9.67 -16.07 15.03
N ALA A 93 -8.92 -15.38 14.19
CA ALA A 93 -9.35 -14.94 12.87
C ALA A 93 -8.16 -14.56 11.98
N ILE A 94 -8.42 -14.51 10.67
CA ILE A 94 -7.55 -13.90 9.67
C ILE A 94 -8.10 -12.51 9.34
N GLY A 95 -7.28 -11.47 9.42
CA GLY A 95 -7.54 -10.17 8.83
C GLY A 95 -6.92 -10.08 7.44
N CYS A 96 -7.73 -10.06 6.38
CA CYS A 96 -7.26 -10.04 5.00
C CYS A 96 -7.57 -8.70 4.33
N HIS A 97 -6.53 -7.93 4.02
CA HIS A 97 -6.69 -6.71 3.22
C HIS A 97 -7.10 -7.02 1.78
N GLY A 98 -6.57 -8.11 1.22
CA GLY A 98 -6.65 -8.42 -0.20
C GLY A 98 -5.60 -7.68 -1.02
N GLN A 99 -5.83 -7.61 -2.34
CA GLN A 99 -5.03 -6.88 -3.31
C GLN A 99 -5.84 -5.72 -3.88
N THR A 100 -5.42 -4.47 -3.65
CA THR A 100 -6.06 -3.31 -4.29
C THR A 100 -5.83 -3.35 -5.79
N VAL A 101 -6.91 -3.25 -6.57
CA VAL A 101 -6.90 -3.07 -8.02
C VAL A 101 -7.48 -1.74 -8.47
N TRP A 102 -8.32 -1.11 -7.64
CA TRP A 102 -8.85 0.23 -7.89
C TRP A 102 -9.10 0.98 -6.58
N HIS A 103 -8.89 2.29 -6.58
CA HIS A 103 -9.19 3.16 -5.45
C HIS A 103 -9.62 4.54 -5.93
N GLU A 104 -10.88 4.88 -5.71
CA GLU A 104 -11.46 6.15 -6.15
C GLU A 104 -12.45 6.65 -5.09
N PRO A 105 -11.95 7.22 -3.98
CA PRO A 105 -12.77 7.60 -2.83
C PRO A 105 -13.53 8.93 -3.00
N THR A 106 -13.47 9.51 -4.20
CA THR A 106 -14.14 10.77 -4.56
C THR A 106 -14.86 10.60 -5.91
N GLY A 107 -15.65 11.59 -6.33
CA GLY A 107 -16.43 11.51 -7.57
C GLY A 107 -17.90 11.19 -7.34
N GLU A 108 -18.61 10.82 -8.41
CA GLU A 108 -20.06 10.57 -8.40
C GLU A 108 -20.43 9.33 -7.58
N ALA A 109 -19.60 8.28 -7.66
CA ALA A 109 -19.79 7.02 -6.95
C ALA A 109 -18.47 6.59 -6.28
N PRO A 110 -18.13 7.16 -5.11
CA PRO A 110 -16.93 6.80 -4.38
C PRO A 110 -16.83 5.30 -4.12
N HIS A 111 -15.72 4.68 -4.49
CA HIS A 111 -15.53 3.25 -4.35
C HIS A 111 -14.05 2.83 -4.25
N THR A 112 -13.84 1.59 -3.87
CA THR A 112 -12.53 0.95 -3.82
C THR A 112 -12.73 -0.54 -4.06
N LEU A 113 -11.76 -1.18 -4.71
CA LEU A 113 -11.84 -2.59 -5.04
C LEU A 113 -10.56 -3.31 -4.62
N GLN A 114 -10.73 -4.22 -3.67
CA GLN A 114 -9.73 -5.20 -3.27
C GLN A 114 -10.21 -6.58 -3.74
N ILE A 115 -9.35 -7.32 -4.42
CA ILE A 115 -9.60 -8.70 -4.85
C ILE A 115 -8.78 -9.70 -4.01
N GLY A 116 -9.18 -10.95 -4.06
CA GLY A 116 -8.70 -12.04 -3.21
C GLY A 116 -9.85 -12.57 -2.39
N ASP A 117 -10.54 -13.58 -2.93
CA ASP A 117 -11.78 -14.09 -2.36
C ASP A 117 -11.57 -14.64 -0.94
N ASN A 118 -12.14 -13.95 0.05
CA ASN A 118 -12.10 -14.37 1.45
C ASN A 118 -12.79 -15.72 1.68
N ASN A 119 -13.77 -16.09 0.85
CA ASN A 119 -14.44 -17.40 0.96
C ASN A 119 -13.48 -18.53 0.59
N HIS A 120 -12.63 -18.33 -0.42
CA HIS A 120 -11.55 -19.27 -0.72
C HIS A 120 -10.55 -19.38 0.43
N ILE A 121 -10.21 -18.28 1.10
CA ILE A 121 -9.34 -18.31 2.29
C ILE A 121 -9.98 -19.14 3.40
N VAL A 122 -11.26 -18.91 3.72
CA VAL A 122 -11.99 -19.69 4.73
C VAL A 122 -12.03 -21.17 4.36
N ALA A 123 -12.42 -21.50 3.13
CA ALA A 123 -12.57 -22.89 2.67
C ALA A 123 -11.26 -23.68 2.72
N HIS A 124 -10.11 -23.03 2.49
CA HIS A 124 -8.80 -23.68 2.42
C HIS A 124 -8.00 -23.61 3.73
N THR A 125 -8.38 -22.77 4.69
CA THR A 125 -7.70 -22.66 6.00
C THR A 125 -8.55 -23.18 7.16
N GLY A 126 -9.87 -23.20 7.02
CA GLY A 126 -10.80 -23.52 8.10
C GLY A 126 -10.88 -22.44 9.19
N ILE A 127 -10.36 -21.23 8.94
CA ILE A 127 -10.31 -20.11 9.89
C ILE A 127 -11.27 -19.02 9.43
N THR A 128 -11.96 -18.37 10.37
CA THR A 128 -12.80 -17.20 10.11
C THR A 128 -11.96 -16.07 9.51
N VAL A 129 -12.43 -15.47 8.41
CA VAL A 129 -11.76 -14.35 7.74
C VAL A 129 -12.60 -13.08 7.90
N VAL A 130 -11.94 -12.00 8.28
CA VAL A 130 -12.46 -10.63 8.23
C VAL A 130 -11.67 -9.89 7.16
N GLY A 131 -12.35 -9.29 6.20
CA GLY A 131 -11.72 -8.51 5.12
C GLY A 131 -12.63 -7.39 4.64
N ASP A 132 -12.33 -6.84 3.46
CA ASP A 132 -13.05 -5.69 2.87
C ASP A 132 -13.12 -4.47 3.81
N PHE A 133 -11.99 -4.15 4.43
CA PHE A 133 -11.93 -3.12 5.47
C PHE A 133 -12.23 -1.70 4.96
N ARG A 134 -11.90 -1.41 3.70
CA ARG A 134 -11.92 -0.04 3.15
C ARG A 134 -13.32 0.42 2.76
N ARG A 135 -14.15 -0.49 2.22
CA ARG A 135 -15.47 -0.12 1.70
C ARG A 135 -16.41 0.40 2.77
N ARG A 136 -16.29 -0.07 4.02
CA ARG A 136 -17.08 0.46 5.14
C ARG A 136 -16.77 1.92 5.46
N ASP A 137 -15.51 2.32 5.40
CA ASP A 137 -15.10 3.71 5.63
C ASP A 137 -15.66 4.62 4.52
N ILE A 138 -15.53 4.22 3.25
CA ILE A 138 -16.11 4.95 2.11
C ILE A 138 -17.64 5.06 2.22
N ALA A 139 -18.33 3.98 2.63
CA ALA A 139 -19.78 3.99 2.82
C ALA A 139 -20.25 4.99 3.90
N LEU A 140 -19.36 5.40 4.81
CA LEU A 140 -19.60 6.41 5.83
C LEU A 140 -19.08 7.81 5.43
N GLY A 141 -18.72 8.01 4.16
CA GLY A 141 -18.19 9.27 3.63
C GLY A 141 -16.69 9.47 3.86
N GLY A 142 -15.98 8.45 4.33
CA GLY A 142 -14.53 8.45 4.50
C GLY A 142 -13.77 8.24 3.20
N GLN A 143 -12.45 8.16 3.32
CA GLN A 143 -11.53 8.00 2.18
C GLN A 143 -11.17 6.53 1.89
N GLY A 144 -11.49 5.58 2.77
CA GLY A 144 -11.04 4.19 2.66
C GLY A 144 -9.54 3.99 2.92
N ALA A 145 -8.80 5.06 3.20
CA ALA A 145 -7.37 5.09 3.44
C ALA A 145 -6.90 6.41 4.09
N PRO A 146 -5.78 6.40 4.85
CA PRO A 146 -5.13 5.23 5.44
C PRO A 146 -5.93 4.71 6.65
N LEU A 147 -6.05 3.38 6.79
CA LEU A 147 -6.76 2.76 7.93
C LEU A 147 -5.85 2.52 9.16
N VAL A 148 -4.53 2.54 8.94
CA VAL A 148 -3.51 2.30 9.98
C VAL A 148 -3.42 3.35 11.11
N PRO A 149 -3.89 4.61 11.01
CA PRO A 149 -3.73 5.59 12.09
C PRO A 149 -4.32 5.14 13.43
N ALA A 150 -5.45 4.43 13.44
CA ALA A 150 -6.04 3.89 14.68
C ALA A 150 -5.13 2.86 15.34
N PHE A 151 -4.51 1.99 14.54
CA PHE A 151 -3.52 1.01 15.01
C PHE A 151 -2.24 1.70 15.51
N HIS A 152 -1.73 2.69 14.78
CA HIS A 152 -0.58 3.48 15.22
C HIS A 152 -0.85 4.21 16.54
N HIS A 153 -2.05 4.76 16.73
CA HIS A 153 -2.43 5.39 17.99
C HIS A 153 -2.44 4.40 19.16
N ALA A 154 -2.99 3.20 18.95
CA ALA A 154 -3.03 2.18 19.99
C ALA A 154 -1.63 1.73 20.46
N LEU A 155 -0.65 1.66 19.55
CA LEU A 155 0.70 1.20 19.87
C LEU A 155 1.68 2.32 20.26
N LEU A 156 1.59 3.45 19.57
CA LEU A 156 2.59 4.51 19.61
C LEU A 156 2.04 5.81 20.17
N GLY A 157 0.75 5.88 20.53
CA GLY A 157 0.19 7.02 21.25
C GLY A 157 0.96 7.28 22.55
N HIS A 158 1.10 8.56 22.90
CA HIS A 158 1.77 8.99 24.12
C HIS A 158 0.93 10.05 24.81
N PRO A 159 0.88 10.10 26.15
CA PRO A 159 0.09 11.12 26.87
C PRO A 159 0.59 12.56 26.65
N THR A 160 1.86 12.75 26.29
CA THR A 160 2.47 14.09 26.19
C THR A 160 3.29 14.35 24.94
N GLU A 161 3.67 13.31 24.19
CA GLU A 161 4.54 13.47 23.01
C GLU A 161 3.71 13.53 21.74
N LYS A 162 4.02 14.49 20.87
CA LYS A 162 3.50 14.51 19.51
C LYS A 162 4.32 13.55 18.67
N ARG A 163 3.67 12.50 18.16
CA ARG A 163 4.33 11.51 17.29
C ARG A 163 3.71 11.54 15.90
N MET A 164 4.55 11.39 14.90
CA MET A 164 4.15 11.18 13.52
C MET A 164 4.73 9.86 13.05
N VAL A 165 3.90 9.02 12.42
CA VAL A 165 4.34 7.76 11.83
C VAL A 165 4.27 7.91 10.32
N LEU A 166 5.42 7.78 9.65
CA LEU A 166 5.54 7.85 8.20
C LEU A 166 5.74 6.45 7.64
N ASN A 167 4.86 6.05 6.73
CA ASN A 167 5.05 4.86 5.90
C ASN A 167 5.39 5.28 4.47
N ILE A 168 6.49 4.74 3.92
CA ILE A 168 6.94 4.99 2.54
C ILE A 168 6.77 3.69 1.73
N GLY A 169 5.53 3.41 1.34
CA GLY A 169 5.21 2.33 0.41
C GLY A 169 5.23 2.83 -1.04
N GLY A 170 4.39 2.26 -1.91
CA GLY A 170 4.15 2.85 -3.22
C GLY A 170 3.63 4.30 -3.12
N ILE A 171 2.67 4.52 -2.22
CA ILE A 171 2.21 5.84 -1.77
C ILE A 171 2.74 6.07 -0.36
N ALA A 172 3.19 7.29 -0.08
CA ALA A 172 3.62 7.71 1.24
C ALA A 172 2.42 8.23 2.06
N ASN A 173 2.34 7.84 3.33
CA ASN A 173 1.26 8.28 4.22
C ASN A 173 1.74 8.58 5.64
N LEU A 174 1.04 9.52 6.27
CA LEU A 174 1.31 9.97 7.64
C LEU A 174 0.17 9.55 8.57
N SER A 175 0.52 9.21 9.81
CA SER A 175 -0.39 9.19 10.95
C SER A 175 0.07 10.21 11.98
N LEU A 176 -0.82 11.12 12.37
CA LEU A 176 -0.57 12.17 13.37
C LEU A 176 -1.20 11.75 14.70
N LEU A 177 -0.33 11.50 15.69
CA LEU A 177 -0.68 11.02 17.03
C LEU A 177 -0.38 12.14 18.04
N PHE A 178 -1.26 13.14 18.10
CA PHE A 178 -1.06 14.30 18.96
C PHE A 178 -1.96 14.20 20.20
N PRO A 179 -1.41 14.34 21.42
CA PRO A 179 -2.20 14.29 22.65
C PRO A 179 -3.33 15.33 22.63
N GLY A 180 -4.53 14.92 23.03
CA GLY A 180 -5.71 15.80 23.10
C GLY A 180 -6.32 16.17 21.74
N GLN A 181 -5.83 15.62 20.63
CA GLN A 181 -6.42 15.80 19.30
C GLN A 181 -6.97 14.48 18.76
N ALA A 182 -7.91 14.58 17.82
CA ALA A 182 -8.33 13.43 17.04
C ALA A 182 -7.14 12.88 16.23
N VAL A 183 -7.03 11.56 16.17
CA VAL A 183 -6.05 10.87 15.33
C VAL A 183 -6.36 11.21 13.87
N ARG A 184 -5.32 11.63 13.15
CA ARG A 184 -5.43 11.97 11.72
C ARG A 184 -4.46 11.13 10.92
N GLY A 185 -4.81 10.86 9.68
CA GLY A 185 -3.88 10.30 8.71
C GLY A 185 -4.33 10.60 7.30
N TYR A 186 -3.38 10.68 6.38
CA TYR A 186 -3.60 11.02 4.99
C TYR A 186 -2.37 10.64 4.16
N ASP A 187 -2.56 10.55 2.86
CA ASP A 187 -1.47 10.31 1.92
C ASP A 187 -0.77 11.63 1.56
N THR A 188 0.56 11.63 1.57
CA THR A 188 1.36 12.83 1.22
C THR A 188 1.60 12.93 -0.29
N GLY A 189 1.55 11.79 -0.99
CA GLY A 189 1.84 11.68 -2.43
C GLY A 189 2.60 10.39 -2.77
N PRO A 190 3.35 10.36 -3.88
CA PRO A 190 4.10 9.17 -4.27
C PRO A 190 5.21 8.86 -3.25
N GLY A 191 5.28 7.60 -2.83
CA GLY A 191 6.44 7.02 -2.17
C GLY A 191 7.38 6.44 -3.22
N ASN A 192 7.53 5.12 -3.25
CA ASN A 192 8.47 4.43 -4.15
C ASN A 192 7.94 4.22 -5.58
N MET A 193 6.61 4.29 -5.80
CA MET A 193 6.02 3.75 -7.04
C MET A 193 6.49 4.41 -8.34
N LEU A 194 6.81 5.70 -8.33
CA LEU A 194 7.31 6.40 -9.52
C LEU A 194 8.78 6.06 -9.77
N MET A 195 9.59 5.97 -8.71
CA MET A 195 10.99 5.54 -8.78
C MET A 195 11.10 4.10 -9.29
N ASP A 196 10.28 3.19 -8.75
CA ASP A 196 10.23 1.79 -9.16
C ASP A 196 9.82 1.66 -10.63
N ALA A 197 8.78 2.40 -11.05
CA ALA A 197 8.34 2.39 -12.44
C ALA A 197 9.43 2.94 -13.40
N TRP A 198 10.16 3.98 -12.98
CA TRP A 198 11.22 4.59 -13.78
C TRP A 198 12.41 3.65 -13.95
N ILE A 199 12.98 3.12 -12.85
CA ILE A 199 14.13 2.22 -12.93
C ILE A 199 13.78 0.90 -13.62
N TRP A 200 12.53 0.40 -13.48
CA TRP A 200 12.08 -0.75 -14.26
C TRP A 200 12.14 -0.48 -15.77
N ARG A 201 11.68 0.70 -16.20
CA ARG A 201 11.69 1.08 -17.63
C ARG A 201 13.09 1.32 -18.19
N GLN A 202 13.99 1.85 -17.37
CA GLN A 202 15.34 2.23 -17.82
C GLN A 202 16.36 1.10 -17.69
N CYS A 203 16.23 0.26 -16.66
CA CYS A 203 17.25 -0.72 -16.29
C CYS A 203 16.69 -2.14 -16.06
N ALA A 204 15.38 -2.36 -16.23
CA ALA A 204 14.71 -3.62 -15.91
C ALA A 204 14.95 -4.13 -14.48
N GLN A 205 15.22 -3.22 -13.54
CA GLN A 205 15.35 -3.52 -12.12
C GLN A 205 14.02 -3.24 -11.40
N PRO A 206 13.63 -4.05 -10.40
CA PRO A 206 12.36 -3.88 -9.71
C PRO A 206 12.28 -2.61 -8.85
N TYR A 207 13.42 -2.17 -8.28
CA TYR A 207 13.55 -0.95 -7.48
C TYR A 207 15.01 -0.49 -7.46
N ASP A 208 15.24 0.76 -7.05
CA ASP A 208 16.59 1.32 -6.88
C ASP A 208 17.14 1.01 -5.50
N LYS A 209 17.90 -0.09 -5.43
CA LYS A 209 18.45 -0.58 -4.18
C LYS A 209 19.42 0.43 -3.56
N ASP A 210 19.13 0.81 -2.31
CA ASP A 210 19.91 1.78 -1.52
C ASP A 210 20.08 3.15 -2.18
N ALA A 211 19.17 3.48 -3.11
CA ALA A 211 19.24 4.66 -3.98
C ALA A 211 20.56 4.76 -4.76
N ALA A 212 21.18 3.62 -5.08
CA ALA A 212 22.48 3.58 -5.73
C ALA A 212 22.45 4.32 -7.08
N TRP A 213 21.38 4.17 -7.85
CA TRP A 213 21.24 4.81 -9.16
C TRP A 213 20.85 6.29 -9.04
N ALA A 214 19.92 6.62 -8.13
CA ALA A 214 19.55 8.01 -7.85
C ALA A 214 20.74 8.85 -7.38
N LYS A 215 21.64 8.29 -6.55
CA LYS A 215 22.82 8.98 -6.01
C LYS A 215 23.86 9.38 -7.07
N GLU A 216 23.83 8.74 -8.24
CA GLU A 216 24.69 9.10 -9.37
C GLU A 216 24.14 10.26 -10.20
N GLY A 217 22.86 10.60 -10.02
CA GLY A 217 22.19 11.69 -10.73
C GLY A 217 22.21 13.01 -9.96
N GLN A 218 21.78 14.06 -10.63
CA GLN A 218 21.51 15.37 -10.06
C GLN A 218 20.04 15.72 -10.20
N VAL A 219 19.49 16.37 -9.17
CA VAL A 219 18.09 16.81 -9.18
C VAL A 219 17.88 17.85 -10.28
N ILE A 220 16.95 17.58 -11.20
CA ILE A 220 16.49 18.52 -12.22
C ILE A 220 15.47 19.45 -11.57
N LEU A 221 15.94 20.54 -10.96
CA LEU A 221 15.08 21.49 -10.22
C LEU A 221 13.84 21.97 -11.00
N PRO A 222 13.92 22.31 -12.31
CA PRO A 222 12.72 22.72 -13.04
C PRO A 222 11.68 21.59 -13.20
N LEU A 223 12.12 20.34 -13.31
CA LEU A 223 11.22 19.17 -13.38
C LEU A 223 10.56 18.94 -12.02
N LEU A 224 11.34 18.96 -10.94
CA LEU A 224 10.83 18.87 -9.56
C LEU A 224 9.76 19.92 -9.28
N GLN A 225 10.05 21.19 -9.59
CA GLN A 225 9.11 22.29 -9.39
C GLN A 225 7.84 22.13 -10.23
N LYS A 226 7.96 21.61 -11.46
CA LYS A 226 6.79 21.33 -12.31
C LYS A 226 5.92 20.21 -11.71
N MET A 227 6.53 19.17 -11.17
CA MET A 227 5.82 18.06 -10.52
C MET A 227 5.13 18.49 -9.22
N LEU A 228 5.80 19.27 -8.37
CA LEU A 228 5.24 19.79 -7.11
C LEU A 228 4.07 20.76 -7.28
N ARG A 229 3.85 21.30 -8.48
CA ARG A 229 2.69 22.14 -8.82
C ARG A 229 1.41 21.34 -9.08
N ASP A 230 1.48 20.01 -9.08
CA ASP A 230 0.30 19.17 -9.20
C ASP A 230 -0.71 19.49 -8.07
N PRO A 231 -2.00 19.69 -8.37
CA PRO A 231 -3.02 20.08 -7.39
C PRO A 231 -3.13 19.15 -6.18
N TYR A 232 -2.75 17.88 -6.33
CA TYR A 232 -2.78 16.91 -5.23
C TYR A 232 -1.94 17.37 -4.03
N PHE A 233 -0.75 17.95 -4.28
CA PHE A 233 0.15 18.38 -3.22
C PHE A 233 -0.41 19.56 -2.41
N ALA A 234 -1.21 20.43 -3.04
CA ALA A 234 -1.85 21.57 -2.40
C ALA A 234 -3.18 21.24 -1.70
N ALA A 235 -3.79 20.07 -1.99
CA ALA A 235 -5.04 19.66 -1.37
C ALA A 235 -4.89 19.46 0.16
N SER A 236 -5.90 19.87 0.92
CA SER A 236 -5.96 19.67 2.37
C SER A 236 -6.35 18.23 2.73
N ALA A 237 -5.91 17.75 3.89
CA ALA A 237 -6.42 16.50 4.47
C ALA A 237 -7.90 16.61 4.90
N PRO A 238 -8.69 15.51 4.92
CA PRO A 238 -8.29 14.15 4.56
C PRO A 238 -8.18 13.98 3.04
N LYS A 239 -7.09 13.34 2.61
CA LYS A 239 -6.86 12.99 1.21
C LYS A 239 -6.16 11.64 1.12
N SER A 240 -6.49 10.88 0.09
CA SER A 240 -5.84 9.62 -0.24
C SER A 240 -5.69 9.48 -1.75
N THR A 241 -4.78 8.61 -2.18
CA THR A 241 -4.51 8.35 -3.60
C THR A 241 -3.87 6.99 -3.80
N GLY A 242 -3.70 6.61 -5.06
CA GLY A 242 -3.09 5.36 -5.45
C GLY A 242 -2.45 5.44 -6.83
N ARG A 243 -2.37 4.26 -7.44
CA ARG A 243 -1.70 4.05 -8.73
C ARG A 243 -2.52 4.59 -9.91
N GLU A 244 -3.82 4.79 -9.71
CA GLU A 244 -4.71 5.42 -10.67
C GLU A 244 -4.33 6.89 -10.95
N TYR A 245 -3.77 7.60 -9.96
CA TYR A 245 -3.32 8.99 -10.11
C TYR A 245 -1.83 9.10 -10.41
N PHE A 246 -0.97 8.65 -9.49
CA PHE A 246 0.49 8.67 -9.64
C PHE A 246 0.96 7.40 -10.35
N ASN A 247 1.17 7.49 -11.66
CA ASN A 247 1.65 6.38 -12.47
C ASN A 247 2.68 6.83 -13.51
N TYR A 248 3.18 5.87 -14.28
CA TYR A 248 4.15 6.13 -15.33
C TYR A 248 3.62 7.12 -16.37
N GLY A 249 2.32 7.06 -16.72
CA GLY A 249 1.70 8.02 -17.63
C GLY A 249 1.66 9.45 -17.08
N TRP A 250 1.48 9.60 -15.75
CA TRP A 250 1.66 10.90 -15.08
C TRP A 250 3.09 11.40 -15.25
N LEU A 251 4.10 10.55 -15.00
CA LEU A 251 5.51 10.90 -15.16
C LEU A 251 5.85 11.29 -16.61
N GLU A 252 5.41 10.51 -17.60
CA GLU A 252 5.67 10.77 -19.03
C GLU A 252 5.18 12.16 -19.47
N ARG A 253 4.01 12.60 -18.99
CA ARG A 253 3.49 13.96 -19.28
C ARG A 253 4.41 15.06 -18.74
N HIS A 254 5.04 14.84 -17.58
CA HIS A 254 5.99 15.80 -17.04
C HIS A 254 7.31 15.79 -17.83
N LEU A 255 7.83 14.59 -18.15
CA LEU A 255 9.07 14.38 -18.89
C LEU A 255 9.03 14.85 -20.35
N ALA A 256 7.85 14.95 -20.97
CA ALA A 256 7.70 15.46 -22.34
C ALA A 256 8.33 16.85 -22.56
N ALA A 257 8.45 17.67 -21.50
CA ALA A 257 9.11 18.98 -21.54
C ALA A 257 10.63 18.95 -21.29
N PHE A 258 11.20 17.76 -21.04
CA PHE A 258 12.61 17.53 -20.71
C PHE A 258 13.20 16.41 -21.59
N PRO A 259 13.15 16.56 -22.93
CA PRO A 259 13.68 15.54 -23.84
C PRO A 259 15.18 15.35 -23.61
N GLY A 260 15.63 14.10 -23.49
CA GLY A 260 17.04 13.77 -23.34
C GLY A 260 17.61 13.99 -21.94
N ALA A 261 16.79 14.21 -20.91
CA ALA A 261 17.24 14.19 -19.52
C ALA A 261 17.96 12.87 -19.19
N ASP A 262 19.10 12.94 -18.49
CA ASP A 262 19.79 11.73 -18.02
C ASP A 262 18.84 10.94 -17.11
N ALA A 263 18.79 9.63 -17.31
CA ALA A 263 17.86 8.79 -16.60
C ALA A 263 18.13 8.75 -15.08
N ARG A 264 19.39 8.91 -14.66
CA ARG A 264 19.77 9.03 -13.25
C ARG A 264 19.30 10.34 -12.66
N ASP A 265 19.38 11.43 -13.41
CA ASP A 265 18.90 12.73 -12.97
C ASP A 265 17.38 12.71 -12.76
N VAL A 266 16.63 12.05 -13.64
CA VAL A 266 15.19 11.81 -13.45
C VAL A 266 14.94 10.99 -12.18
N GLN A 267 15.69 9.90 -11.95
CA GLN A 267 15.56 9.08 -10.73
C GLN A 267 15.84 9.90 -9.46
N ALA A 268 16.91 10.69 -9.44
CA ALA A 268 17.25 11.59 -8.34
C ALA A 268 16.12 12.61 -8.08
N THR A 269 15.54 13.15 -9.16
CA THR A 269 14.43 14.11 -9.08
C THR A 269 13.15 13.48 -8.52
N LEU A 270 12.87 12.20 -8.84
CA LEU A 270 11.74 11.46 -8.29
C LEU A 270 11.92 11.17 -6.80
N ALA A 271 13.13 10.80 -6.37
CA ALA A 271 13.44 10.64 -4.95
C ALA A 271 13.25 11.95 -4.18
N GLU A 272 13.71 13.07 -4.74
CA GLU A 272 13.55 14.40 -4.16
C GLU A 272 12.07 14.83 -4.10
N LEU A 273 11.25 14.49 -5.11
CA LEU A 273 9.80 14.75 -5.10
C LEU A 273 9.13 14.10 -3.88
N THR A 274 9.43 12.83 -3.62
CA THR A 274 8.93 12.11 -2.45
C THR A 274 9.40 12.75 -1.14
N ALA A 275 10.69 13.04 -1.03
CA ALA A 275 11.25 13.64 0.18
C ALA A 275 10.64 15.03 0.49
N VAL A 276 10.57 15.91 -0.52
CA VAL A 276 10.04 17.27 -0.37
C VAL A 276 8.54 17.26 -0.08
N SER A 277 7.76 16.44 -0.78
CA SER A 277 6.31 16.37 -0.54
C SER A 277 5.99 15.85 0.87
N ILE A 278 6.75 14.87 1.39
CA ILE A 278 6.63 14.42 2.78
C ILE A 278 7.04 15.53 3.76
N ALA A 279 8.21 16.14 3.56
CA ALA A 279 8.75 17.16 4.46
C ALA A 279 7.80 18.36 4.59
N GLN A 280 7.20 18.81 3.49
CA GLN A 280 6.20 19.87 3.50
C GLN A 280 4.99 19.53 4.38
N GLN A 281 4.50 18.28 4.35
CA GLN A 281 3.36 17.86 5.18
C GLN A 281 3.72 17.71 6.67
N VAL A 282 4.96 17.33 6.98
CA VAL A 282 5.45 17.23 8.37
C VAL A 282 5.62 18.61 9.03
N LEU A 283 5.89 19.65 8.24
CA LEU A 283 6.09 21.02 8.73
C LEU A 283 4.79 21.82 8.92
N LEU A 284 3.63 21.32 8.46
CA LEU A 284 2.31 21.92 8.65
C LEU A 284 1.74 21.67 10.05
#